data_AF-C3ZGG9-F1
#
_entry.id   AF-C3ZGG9-F1
#
_cell.length_a   1.000
_cell.length_b   1.000
_cell.length_c   1.000
_cell.angle_alpha   90.00
_cell.angle_beta   90.00
_cell.angle_gamma   90.00
#
_symmetry.space_group_name_H-M   'P 1'
#
loop_
_entity.id
_entity.type
_entity.pdbx_description
1 polymer ?
#
loop_
_entity_poly.entity_id
_entity_poly.type
_entity_poly.pdbx_seq_one_letter_code
_entity_poly.pdbx_strand_id
1 'polypeptide(L)'
;MAGKIRQWDRADVMLFDHFNKTLWSKLSKLPFDWRKEVEVLKARNLQLQDECLQSDSVSKAKINDKRFKVFQPAGIHIEYFQLKENALMNETCVNMAKSEIPFTRELQEQAKNS
;
A
#
# COMPACT_ATOMS: atom_id res chain seq x y z
N MET A 1 -15.49 27.01 -2.27
CA MET A 1 -14.37 26.55 -3.13
C MET A 1 -14.70 25.22 -3.83
N ALA A 2 -15.10 24.17 -3.09
CA ALA A 2 -15.48 22.86 -3.64
C ALA A 2 -16.57 22.89 -4.74
N GLY A 3 -17.58 23.76 -4.62
CA GLY A 3 -18.64 23.89 -5.63
C GLY A 3 -18.16 24.41 -6.99
N LYS A 4 -17.12 25.26 -7.02
CA LYS A 4 -16.52 25.76 -8.27
C LYS A 4 -15.68 24.68 -8.95
N ILE A 5 -14.94 23.88 -8.17
CA ILE A 5 -14.14 22.75 -8.66
C ILE A 5 -15.05 21.72 -9.35
N ARG A 6 -16.18 21.37 -8.73
CA ARG A 6 -17.16 20.44 -9.35
C ARG A 6 -17.79 20.97 -10.65
N GLN A 7 -17.87 22.29 -10.82
CA GLN A 7 -18.38 22.88 -12.06
C GLN A 7 -17.33 22.86 -13.17
N TRP A 8 -16.06 23.05 -12.83
CA TRP A 8 -14.94 23.00 -13.78
C TRP A 8 -14.68 21.57 -14.25
N ASP A 9 -14.71 20.58 -13.34
CA ASP A 9 -14.51 19.16 -13.66
C ASP A 9 -15.85 18.41 -13.79
N ARG A 10 -16.81 19.00 -14.50
CA ARG A 10 -18.18 18.45 -14.58
C ARG A 10 -18.20 17.02 -15.12
N ALA A 11 -17.36 16.70 -16.09
CA ALA A 11 -17.26 15.36 -16.67
C ALA A 11 -16.81 14.33 -15.63
N ASP A 12 -15.76 14.64 -14.87
CA ASP A 12 -15.25 13.74 -13.81
C ASP A 12 -16.23 13.60 -12.65
N VAL A 13 -16.95 14.67 -12.30
CA VAL A 13 -18.03 14.60 -11.29
C VAL A 13 -19.13 13.63 -11.75
N MET A 14 -19.54 13.69 -13.01
CA MET A 14 -20.54 12.76 -13.56
C MET A 14 -20.07 11.31 -13.52
N LEU A 15 -18.80 11.06 -13.88
CA LEU A 15 -18.20 9.73 -13.80
C LEU A 15 -18.15 9.24 -12.35
N PHE A 16 -17.67 10.07 -11.43
CA PHE A 16 -17.62 9.75 -10.01
C PHE A 16 -19.00 9.39 -9.47
N ASP A 17 -20.02 10.20 -9.73
CA ASP A 17 -21.38 9.97 -9.23
C ASP A 17 -21.97 8.65 -9.80
N HIS A 18 -21.73 8.38 -11.09
CA HIS A 18 -22.17 7.12 -11.74
C HIS A 18 -21.52 5.89 -11.10
N PHE A 19 -20.19 5.89 -10.93
CA PHE A 19 -19.47 4.75 -10.37
C PHE A 19 -19.68 4.61 -8.87
N ASN A 20 -19.78 5.70 -8.12
CA ASN A 20 -20.10 5.67 -6.69
C ASN A 20 -21.46 5.00 -6.46
N LYS A 21 -22.51 5.40 -7.20
CA LYS A 21 -23.82 4.74 -7.14
C LYS A 21 -23.74 3.25 -7.53
N THR A 22 -22.99 2.95 -8.59
CA THR A 22 -22.83 1.57 -9.09
C THR A 22 -22.12 0.68 -8.08
N LEU A 23 -21.06 1.17 -7.43
CA LEU A 23 -20.32 0.48 -6.39
C LEU A 23 -21.24 0.09 -5.24
N TRP A 24 -21.98 1.05 -4.66
CA TRP A 24 -22.87 0.77 -3.53
C TRP A 24 -23.99 -0.20 -3.87
N SER A 25 -24.53 -0.11 -5.09
CA SER A 25 -25.54 -1.06 -5.60
C SER A 25 -24.99 -2.48 -5.75
N LYS A 26 -23.71 -2.64 -6.10
CA LYS A 26 -23.06 -3.95 -6.17
C LYS A 26 -22.75 -4.49 -4.77
N LEU A 27 -22.20 -3.65 -3.88
CA LEU A 27 -21.87 -4.03 -2.51
C LEU A 27 -23.09 -4.44 -1.69
N SER A 28 -24.26 -3.80 -1.89
CA SER A 28 -25.50 -4.17 -1.19
C SER A 28 -26.08 -5.51 -1.60
N LYS A 29 -25.65 -6.07 -2.74
CA LYS A 29 -26.10 -7.37 -3.26
C LYS A 29 -25.15 -8.51 -2.91
N LEU A 30 -24.03 -8.23 -2.25
CA LEU A 30 -23.11 -9.27 -1.82
C LEU A 30 -23.80 -10.17 -0.77
N PRO A 31 -23.53 -11.48 -0.80
CA PRO A 31 -24.13 -12.42 0.15
C PRO A 31 -23.55 -12.34 1.57
N PHE A 32 -22.63 -11.40 1.81
CA PHE A 32 -21.93 -11.21 3.08
C PHE A 32 -21.86 -9.73 3.47
N ASP A 33 -21.61 -9.47 4.75
CA ASP A 33 -21.45 -8.11 5.27
C ASP A 33 -20.03 -7.60 4.96
N TRP A 34 -19.87 -6.98 3.80
CA TRP A 34 -18.59 -6.41 3.36
C TRP A 34 -18.02 -5.38 4.34
N ARG A 35 -18.84 -4.74 5.19
CA ARG A 35 -18.33 -3.80 6.19
C ARG A 35 -17.54 -4.54 7.27
N LYS A 36 -18.02 -5.71 7.72
CA LYS A 36 -17.29 -6.54 8.69
C LYS A 36 -15.96 -7.02 8.12
N GLU A 37 -15.95 -7.45 6.85
CA GLU A 37 -14.70 -7.83 6.15
C GLU A 37 -13.70 -6.66 6.13
N VAL A 38 -14.16 -5.45 5.80
CA VAL A 38 -13.33 -4.24 5.83
C VAL A 38 -12.76 -3.97 7.22
N GLU A 39 -13.56 -4.12 8.28
CA GLU A 39 -13.09 -3.93 9.65
C GLU A 39 -12.07 -4.99 10.07
N VAL A 40 -12.26 -6.26 9.68
CA VAL A 40 -11.27 -7.32 9.90
C VAL A 40 -9.97 -7.00 9.17
N LEU A 41 -10.03 -6.56 7.92
CA LEU A 41 -8.85 -6.17 7.15
C LEU A 41 -8.10 -5.00 7.79
N LYS A 42 -8.82 -3.96 8.23
CA LYS A 42 -8.20 -2.83 8.95
C LYS A 42 -7.53 -3.28 10.24
N ALA A 43 -8.18 -4.13 11.03
CA ALA A 43 -7.62 -4.65 12.26
C ALA A 43 -6.33 -5.46 12.00
N ARG A 44 -6.32 -6.29 10.95
CA ARG A 44 -5.10 -7.02 10.56
C ARG A 44 -4.00 -6.10 10.04
N ASN A 45 -4.33 -5.07 9.29
CA ASN A 45 -3.35 -4.08 8.84
C ASN A 45 -2.72 -3.34 10.02
N LEU A 46 -3.51 -2.93 11.02
CA LEU A 46 -3.01 -2.28 12.23
C LEU A 46 -2.10 -3.22 13.03
N GLN A 47 -2.52 -4.48 13.21
CA GLN A 47 -1.69 -5.47 13.89
C GLN A 47 -0.34 -5.65 13.19
N LEU A 48 -0.33 -5.78 11.86
CA LEU A 48 0.91 -5.90 11.09
C LEU A 48 1.75 -4.63 11.18
N GLN A 49 1.13 -3.45 11.17
CA GLN A 49 1.83 -2.18 11.36
C GLN A 49 2.54 -2.14 12.71
N ASP A 50 1.84 -2.51 13.78
CA ASP A 50 2.37 -2.53 15.14
C ASP A 50 3.44 -3.61 15.33
N GLU A 51 3.30 -4.77 14.69
CA GLU A 51 4.28 -5.84 14.78
C GLU A 51 5.55 -5.53 13.97
N CYS A 52 5.39 -5.02 12.75
CA CYS A 52 6.47 -4.91 11.78
C CYS A 52 7.16 -3.54 11.80
N LEU A 53 6.44 -2.43 11.90
CA LEU A 53 6.97 -1.10 11.60
C LEU A 53 7.51 -0.37 12.82
N GLN A 54 8.74 0.13 12.71
CA GLN A 54 9.28 1.17 13.57
C GLN A 54 8.82 2.56 13.12
N SER A 55 8.69 2.77 11.80
CA SER A 55 8.16 3.99 11.19
C SER A 55 7.71 3.69 9.76
N ASP A 56 6.62 4.32 9.32
CA ASP A 56 6.04 4.20 7.97
C ASP A 56 6.44 5.35 7.04
N SER A 57 7.07 6.40 7.57
CA SER A 57 7.62 7.51 6.79
C SER A 57 9.05 7.80 7.24
N VAL A 58 10.02 7.26 6.49
CA VAL A 58 11.45 7.43 6.76
C VAL A 58 12.15 7.89 5.49
N SER A 59 13.12 8.80 5.59
CA SER A 59 13.90 9.23 4.42
C SER A 59 15.02 8.24 4.09
N LYS A 60 15.40 8.18 2.80
CA LYS A 60 16.46 7.31 2.26
C LYS A 60 17.76 7.29 3.06
N ALA A 61 18.13 8.43 3.65
CA ALA A 61 19.37 8.59 4.43
C ALA A 61 19.41 7.71 5.69
N LYS A 62 18.27 7.22 6.17
CA LYS A 62 18.16 6.42 7.40
C LYS A 62 18.07 4.90 7.14
N ILE A 63 18.04 4.46 5.88
CA ILE A 63 17.90 3.03 5.53
C ILE A 63 19.24 2.45 5.15
N ASN A 64 19.77 1.61 6.04
CA ASN A 64 21.03 0.89 5.83
C ASN A 64 20.82 -0.49 5.18
N ASP A 65 19.63 -1.08 5.30
CA ASP A 65 19.32 -2.40 4.75
C ASP A 65 18.97 -2.32 3.25
N LYS A 66 19.73 -3.03 2.44
CA LYS A 66 19.56 -3.07 0.97
C LYS A 66 18.24 -3.75 0.54
N ARG A 67 17.64 -4.58 1.40
CA ARG A 67 16.38 -5.29 1.12
C ARG A 67 15.17 -4.35 1.00
N PHE A 68 15.25 -3.16 1.59
CA PHE A 68 14.16 -2.17 1.61
C PHE A 68 14.48 -0.92 0.79
N LYS A 69 15.53 -0.98 -0.04
CA LYS A 69 15.99 0.17 -0.82
C LYS A 69 15.12 0.37 -2.06
N VAL A 70 14.25 1.38 -2.02
CA VAL A 70 13.42 1.84 -3.15
C VAL A 70 14.26 2.65 -4.16
N PHE A 71 13.97 2.49 -5.45
CA PHE A 71 14.47 3.37 -6.51
C PHE A 71 13.86 4.76 -6.39
N GLN A 72 14.72 5.79 -6.27
CA GLN A 72 14.28 7.19 -6.25
C GLN A 72 14.82 7.94 -7.48
N PRO A 73 13.93 8.41 -8.37
CA PRO A 73 14.28 9.35 -9.43
C PRO A 73 14.72 10.71 -8.88
N ALA A 74 15.52 11.46 -9.66
CA ALA A 74 15.93 12.80 -9.28
C ALA A 74 14.72 13.73 -9.10
N GLY A 75 14.69 14.48 -8.01
CA GLY A 75 13.61 15.43 -7.70
C GLY A 75 12.34 14.81 -7.10
N ILE A 76 12.28 13.49 -6.87
CA ILE A 76 11.12 12.82 -6.29
C ILE A 76 11.48 12.25 -4.91
N HIS A 77 10.71 12.65 -3.89
CA HIS A 77 10.78 12.04 -2.57
C HIS A 77 9.80 10.88 -2.48
N ILE A 78 10.30 9.71 -2.10
CA ILE A 78 9.48 8.52 -1.86
C ILE A 78 9.67 8.14 -0.40
N GLU A 79 8.58 7.87 0.29
CA GLU A 79 8.59 7.38 1.67
C GLU A 79 8.92 5.88 1.73
N TYR A 80 9.35 5.43 2.91
CA TYR A 80 9.84 4.09 3.11
C TYR A 80 9.38 3.53 4.44
N PHE A 81 9.23 2.21 4.48
CA PHE A 81 9.00 1.46 5.70
C PHE A 81 10.33 1.16 6.40
N GLN A 82 10.41 1.51 7.67
CA GLN A 82 11.47 1.06 8.56
C GLN A 82 10.89 -0.03 9.47
N LEU A 83 11.44 -1.24 9.37
CA LEU A 83 11.06 -2.34 10.24
C LEU A 83 11.71 -2.21 11.63
N LYS A 84 11.07 -2.79 12.64
CA LYS A 84 11.68 -3.02 13.96
C LYS A 84 12.78 -4.08 13.85
N GLU A 85 13.78 -4.04 14.72
CA GLU A 85 14.91 -4.99 14.69
C GLU A 85 14.45 -6.45 14.86
N ASN A 86 13.50 -6.70 15.76
CA ASN A 86 12.91 -8.03 15.96
C ASN A 86 12.06 -8.50 14.76
N ALA A 87 11.52 -7.57 13.97
CA ALA A 87 10.73 -7.86 12.78
C ALA A 87 11.58 -8.23 11.56
N LEU A 88 12.90 -8.00 11.58
CA LEU A 88 13.81 -8.36 10.47
C LEU A 88 13.96 -9.87 10.25
N MET A 89 13.60 -10.68 11.26
CA MET A 89 13.59 -12.15 11.20
C MET A 89 12.22 -12.69 10.78
N ASN A 90 11.17 -11.86 10.76
CA ASN A 90 9.84 -12.24 10.34
C ASN A 90 9.73 -12.10 8.81
N GLU A 91 9.63 -13.24 8.13
CA GLU A 91 9.56 -13.28 6.66
C GLU A 91 8.38 -12.47 6.11
N THR A 92 7.22 -12.50 6.78
CA THR A 92 6.04 -11.72 6.39
C THR A 92 6.33 -10.22 6.43
N CYS A 93 6.89 -9.71 7.54
CA CYS A 93 7.24 -8.30 7.67
C CYS A 93 8.27 -7.87 6.62
N VAL A 94 9.30 -8.69 6.42
CA VAL A 94 10.36 -8.43 5.43
C VAL A 94 9.78 -8.39 4.02
N ASN A 95 8.92 -9.34 3.66
CA ASN A 95 8.31 -9.41 2.33
C ASN A 95 7.32 -8.26 2.08
N MET A 96 6.55 -7.83 3.09
CA MET A 96 5.64 -6.70 2.97
C MET A 96 6.38 -5.36 2.79
N ALA A 97 7.53 -5.18 3.44
CA ALA A 97 8.34 -3.97 3.33
C ALA A 97 9.33 -3.99 2.15
N LYS A 98 9.48 -5.13 1.46
CA LYS A 98 10.43 -5.31 0.35
C LYS A 98 10.06 -4.41 -0.82
N SER A 99 11.01 -3.63 -1.30
CA SER A 99 10.79 -2.72 -2.43
C SER A 99 10.83 -3.45 -3.78
N GLU A 100 10.40 -2.76 -4.83
CA GLU A 100 10.21 -3.29 -6.18
C GLU A 100 11.48 -3.92 -6.78
N ILE A 101 12.63 -3.24 -6.66
CA ILE A 101 13.91 -3.72 -7.20
C ILE A 101 14.36 -5.03 -6.56
N PRO A 102 14.55 -5.12 -5.21
CA PRO A 102 15.00 -6.36 -4.59
C PRO A 102 13.99 -7.50 -4.81
N PHE A 103 12.68 -7.22 -4.77
CA PHE A 103 11.65 -8.22 -5.05
C PHE A 103 11.73 -8.77 -6.49
N THR A 104 11.87 -7.89 -7.48
CA THR A 104 11.97 -8.32 -8.89
C THR A 104 13.22 -9.16 -9.13
N ARG A 105 14.35 -8.81 -8.50
CA ARG A 105 15.60 -9.58 -8.62
C ARG A 105 15.45 -10.99 -8.07
N GLU A 106 14.84 -11.13 -6.89
CA GLU A 106 14.58 -12.42 -6.27
C GLU A 106 13.71 -13.32 -7.16
N LEU A 107 12.63 -12.79 -7.74
CA LEU A 107 11.79 -13.54 -8.68
C LEU A 107 12.56 -13.99 -9.92
N GLN A 108 13.42 -13.13 -10.47
CA GLN A 108 14.26 -13.46 -11.62
C GLN A 108 15.30 -14.55 -11.29
N GLU A 109 15.85 -14.54 -10.08
CA GLU A 109 16.79 -15.56 -9.61
C GLU A 109 16.08 -16.90 -9.41
N GLN A 110 14.90 -16.91 -8.80
CA GLN A 110 14.08 -18.11 -8.64
C GLN A 110 13.72 -18.74 -9.99
N ALA A 111 13.32 -17.91 -10.97
CA ALA A 111 12.98 -18.39 -12.32
C ALA A 111 14.18 -18.98 -13.08
N LYS A 112 15.42 -18.60 -12.76
CA LYS A 112 16.65 -19.18 -13.36
C LYS A 112 17.07 -20.48 -12.70
N ASN A 113 16.66 -20.71 -11.46
CA ASN A 113 17.00 -21.87 -10.65
C ASN A 113 15.90 -22.96 -10.68
N SER A 114 14.82 -22.73 -11.44
CA SER A 114 13.70 -23.65 -11.68
C SER A 114 13.85 -24.32 -13.04
#